data_AF-A0A0D2VFD6-F1
#
_entry.id   AF-A0A0D2VFD6-F1
#
_cell.length_a   1.000
_cell.length_b   1.000
_cell.length_c   1.000
_cell.angle_alpha   90.00
_cell.angle_beta   90.00
_cell.angle_gamma   90.00
#
_symmetry.space_group_name_H-M   'P 1'
#
loop_
_entity.id
_entity.type
_entity.pdbx_description
1 polymer ?
#
loop_
_entity_poly.entity_id
_entity_poly.type
_entity_poly.pdbx_seq_one_letter_code
_entity_poly.pdbx_strand_id
1 'polypeptide(L)'
;MMKQGVRRLLVPKSKVWKGMSKRFSILYNGKWLKNIDNGSSNNLIANANRPSSSSAAAYMRDKFCCLSREDMIRFLIGCLGALAPLPLSSISSLGVVNLNYSSIEASLPAVEATQKHPGDPTAVAVVEVTQDGRHKILGEISASKLWKCDYLAAAWALANLSAGQFVMGAEDNVSSRLLPDISVNSTVEDNKVANGGGSARARKFSSRSIGFNPVSPSFGMGRTMYRGRSAPLTCKTSSSLAAVMAQMLSHRANHVWVTEDDNDDVLVGMVSYADILVAVTKQPAAFIPSTRSITELASEIQS
;
A
#
# COMPACT_ATOMS: atom_id res chain seq x y z
N MET A 1 18.35 -12.08 -1.40
CA MET A 1 17.01 -12.62 -1.12
C MET A 1 15.91 -11.57 -1.24
N MET A 2 15.71 -10.65 -0.28
CA MET A 2 14.55 -9.74 -0.34
C MET A 2 14.58 -8.76 -1.51
N LYS A 3 15.77 -8.30 -1.93
CA LYS A 3 15.97 -7.51 -3.16
C LYS A 3 15.68 -8.27 -4.46
N GLN A 4 15.58 -9.60 -4.39
CA GLN A 4 15.35 -10.50 -5.53
C GLN A 4 13.90 -11.02 -5.56
N GLY A 5 12.96 -10.35 -4.87
CA GLY A 5 11.56 -10.75 -4.89
C GLY A 5 11.08 -11.57 -3.69
N VAL A 6 11.96 -11.96 -2.75
CA VAL A 6 11.50 -12.60 -1.50
C VAL A 6 10.76 -11.58 -0.63
N ARG A 7 9.48 -11.83 -0.33
CA ARG A 7 8.63 -10.92 0.47
C ARG A 7 8.81 -11.09 1.97
N ARG A 8 9.06 -12.33 2.41
CA ARG A 8 9.18 -12.71 3.82
C ARG A 8 10.26 -13.79 3.98
N LEU A 9 11.02 -13.71 5.07
CA LEU A 9 12.02 -14.71 5.46
C LEU A 9 11.63 -15.28 6.82
N LEU A 10 11.71 -16.60 6.97
CA LEU A 10 11.58 -17.27 8.26
C LEU A 10 12.98 -17.36 8.89
N VAL A 11 13.17 -16.73 10.05
CA VAL A 11 14.48 -16.62 10.71
C VAL A 11 14.38 -17.24 12.11
N PRO A 12 15.34 -18.06 12.56
CA PRO A 12 15.33 -18.57 13.91
C PRO A 12 15.49 -17.43 14.93
N LYS A 13 14.68 -17.44 15.98
CA LYS A 13 14.82 -16.52 17.12
C LYS A 13 16.14 -16.83 17.82
N SER A 14 17.00 -15.83 17.93
CA SER A 14 18.22 -15.94 18.73
C SER A 14 17.85 -16.12 20.20
N LYS A 15 18.29 -17.23 20.82
CA LYS A 15 18.18 -17.44 22.27
C LYS A 15 19.28 -16.73 23.06
N VAL A 16 20.31 -16.24 22.36
CA VAL A 16 21.56 -15.72 22.96
C VAL A 16 21.51 -14.21 23.14
N TRP A 17 20.84 -13.48 22.26
CA TRP A 17 20.77 -12.03 22.32
C TRP A 17 19.45 -11.56 22.94
N LYS A 18 19.47 -11.29 24.25
CA LYS A 18 18.34 -10.73 25.03
C LYS A 18 18.38 -9.21 25.17
N GLY A 19 19.32 -8.53 24.51
CA GLY A 19 19.47 -7.08 24.60
C GLY A 19 18.53 -6.35 23.64
N MET A 20 17.64 -5.51 24.15
CA MET A 20 16.92 -4.55 23.31
C MET A 20 17.88 -3.40 22.98
N SER A 21 18.15 -3.18 21.69
CA SER A 21 18.96 -2.03 21.29
C SER A 21 18.18 -0.74 21.56
N LYS A 22 18.58 0.01 22.60
CA LYS A 22 17.92 1.25 23.05
C LYS A 22 17.75 2.28 21.93
N ARG A 23 18.60 2.25 20.91
CA ARG A 23 18.52 3.13 19.73
C ARG A 23 17.33 2.86 18.81
N PHE A 24 16.75 1.66 18.87
CA PHE A 24 15.61 1.28 18.03
C PHE A 24 14.29 1.15 18.83
N SER A 25 14.33 1.12 20.16
CA SER A 25 13.13 0.93 21.00
C SER A 25 12.22 2.16 21.14
N ILE A 26 12.69 3.36 20.79
CA ILE A 26 11.89 4.60 20.92
C ILE A 26 10.68 4.57 19.97
N LEU A 27 10.81 3.96 18.79
CA LEU A 27 9.70 3.76 17.84
C LEU A 27 8.76 2.60 18.22
N TYR A 28 9.12 1.78 19.20
CA TYR A 28 8.38 0.57 19.57
C TYR A 28 7.53 0.70 20.84
N ASN A 29 7.66 1.79 21.62
CA ASN A 29 6.89 1.97 22.87
C ASN A 29 5.44 2.43 22.68
N GLY A 30 4.97 2.62 21.45
CA GLY A 30 3.58 2.93 21.15
C GLY A 30 2.69 1.69 21.15
N LYS A 31 2.30 1.17 22.31
CA LYS A 31 1.10 0.32 22.57
C LYS A 31 0.75 -0.83 21.59
N TRP A 32 1.65 -1.29 20.70
CA TRP A 32 1.35 -2.32 19.69
C TRP A 32 1.67 -3.75 20.15
N LEU A 33 2.42 -3.91 21.25
CA LEU A 33 2.76 -5.20 21.86
C LEU A 33 2.22 -5.34 23.29
N LYS A 34 1.15 -4.63 23.65
CA LYS A 34 0.35 -5.07 24.81
C LYS A 34 -0.41 -6.32 24.39
N ASN A 35 0.25 -7.47 24.50
CA ASN A 35 -0.45 -8.71 24.76
C ASN A 35 -1.32 -8.42 25.99
N ILE A 36 -2.64 -8.51 25.85
CA ILE A 36 -3.57 -8.38 26.96
C ILE A 36 -3.41 -9.67 27.77
N ASP A 37 -2.35 -9.72 28.56
CA ASP A 37 -2.27 -10.60 29.70
C ASP A 37 -3.08 -9.92 30.81
N ASN A 38 -4.41 -9.98 30.66
CA ASN A 38 -5.31 -9.65 31.75
C ASN A 38 -5.18 -10.79 32.76
N GLY A 39 -4.29 -10.60 33.73
CA GLY A 39 -4.28 -11.39 34.95
C GLY A 39 -5.62 -11.22 35.65
N SER A 40 -6.49 -12.21 35.50
CA SER A 40 -7.58 -12.47 36.43
C SER A 40 -7.68 -13.99 36.56
N SER A 41 -7.09 -14.47 37.64
CA SER A 41 -7.30 -15.80 38.19
C SER A 41 -8.78 -16.01 38.44
N ASN A 42 -9.43 -16.89 37.67
CA ASN A 42 -10.66 -17.55 38.08
C ASN A 42 -10.69 -18.97 37.51
N ASN A 43 -10.79 -19.93 38.42
CA ASN A 43 -10.88 -21.36 38.18
C ASN A 43 -12.10 -21.69 37.30
N LEU A 44 -11.90 -22.39 36.19
CA LEU A 44 -12.95 -23.19 35.56
C LEU A 44 -12.33 -24.47 34.97
N ILE A 45 -12.96 -25.56 35.37
CA ILE A 45 -12.56 -26.96 35.28
C ILE A 45 -12.27 -27.36 33.83
N ALA A 46 -11.10 -27.98 33.62
CA ALA A 46 -10.67 -28.51 32.34
C ALA A 46 -11.57 -29.69 31.92
N ASN A 47 -12.31 -29.52 30.83
CA ASN A 47 -12.97 -30.65 30.17
C ASN A 47 -11.92 -31.36 29.31
N ALA A 48 -11.37 -32.45 29.84
CA ALA A 48 -10.43 -33.31 29.15
C ALA A 48 -11.19 -34.18 28.13
N ASN A 49 -11.35 -33.69 26.90
CA ASN A 49 -11.57 -34.51 25.70
C ASN A 49 -11.56 -33.61 24.45
N ARG A 50 -10.37 -33.22 23.99
CA ARG A 50 -10.15 -32.77 22.62
C ARG A 50 -8.77 -33.24 22.16
N PRO A 51 -8.66 -33.98 21.04
CA PRO A 51 -7.36 -34.44 20.55
C PRO A 51 -6.49 -33.23 20.18
N SER A 52 -5.35 -33.14 20.86
CA SER A 52 -4.36 -32.06 20.75
C SER A 52 -3.50 -32.22 19.50
N SER A 53 -3.95 -31.66 18.37
CA SER A 53 -3.08 -31.42 17.21
C SER A 53 -2.31 -30.08 17.29
N SER A 54 -2.33 -29.40 18.44
CA SER A 54 -1.90 -28.01 18.62
C SER A 54 -0.49 -27.80 19.19
N SER A 55 0.21 -28.86 19.63
CA SER A 55 1.50 -28.73 20.32
C SER A 55 2.68 -28.36 19.39
N ALA A 56 2.74 -28.94 18.18
CA ALA A 56 3.81 -28.67 17.23
C ALA A 56 3.77 -27.23 16.66
N ALA A 57 2.57 -26.72 16.37
CA ALA A 57 2.38 -25.36 15.86
C ALA A 57 2.72 -24.29 16.90
N ALA A 58 2.44 -24.54 18.19
CA ALA A 58 2.85 -23.67 19.29
C ALA A 58 4.37 -23.71 19.52
N TYR A 59 4.99 -24.89 19.48
CA TYR A 59 6.44 -25.08 19.63
C TYR A 59 7.26 -24.40 18.53
N MET A 60 6.78 -24.43 17.28
CA MET A 60 7.46 -23.76 16.15
C MET A 60 7.32 -22.23 16.21
N ARG A 61 6.20 -21.71 16.71
CA ARG A 61 5.94 -20.27 16.87
C ARG A 61 6.93 -19.59 17.83
N ASP A 62 7.55 -20.36 18.72
CA ASP A 62 8.51 -19.83 19.69
C ASP A 62 9.97 -19.94 19.25
N LYS A 63 10.24 -20.62 18.13
CA LYS A 63 11.59 -20.81 17.59
C LYS A 63 11.94 -19.92 16.42
N PHE A 64 10.95 -19.42 15.69
CA PHE A 64 11.17 -18.65 14.47
C PHE A 64 10.37 -17.34 14.48
N CYS A 65 10.86 -16.34 13.78
CA CYS A 65 10.14 -15.11 13.45
C CYS A 65 10.06 -14.96 11.92
N CYS A 66 9.00 -14.30 11.45
CA CYS A 66 8.82 -13.99 10.05
C CYS A 66 9.22 -12.53 9.82
N LEU A 67 10.32 -12.31 9.11
CA LEU A 67 10.82 -10.99 8.76
C LEU A 67 10.25 -10.58 7.40
N SER A 68 9.59 -9.43 7.33
CA SER A 68 9.07 -8.86 6.09
C SER A 68 10.00 -7.79 5.51
N ARG A 69 9.76 -7.38 4.25
CA ARG A 69 10.45 -6.22 3.69
C ARG A 69 10.16 -4.94 4.46
N GLU A 70 8.94 -4.78 4.98
CA GLU A 70 8.58 -3.63 5.83
C GLU A 70 9.48 -3.58 7.08
N ASP A 71 9.75 -4.73 7.70
CA ASP A 71 10.65 -4.81 8.86
C ASP A 71 12.08 -4.41 8.51
N MET A 72 12.56 -4.80 7.32
CA MET A 72 13.86 -4.35 6.82
C MET A 72 13.88 -2.84 6.58
N ILE A 73 12.85 -2.26 5.97
CA ILE A 73 12.79 -0.80 5.77
C ILE A 73 12.75 -0.07 7.12
N ARG A 74 12.01 -0.60 8.10
CA ARG A 74 11.97 -0.07 9.47
C ARG A 74 13.33 -0.15 10.17
N PHE A 75 14.12 -1.19 9.90
CA PHE A 75 15.50 -1.24 10.35
C PHE A 75 16.36 -0.16 9.67
N LEU A 76 16.26 -0.03 8.33
CA LEU A 76 17.05 0.93 7.55
C LEU A 76 16.80 2.39 7.95
N ILE A 77 15.55 2.78 8.21
CA ILE A 77 15.23 4.14 8.70
C ILE A 77 15.77 4.40 10.11
N GLY A 78 16.03 3.35 10.90
CA GLY A 78 16.76 3.47 12.16
C GLY A 78 18.27 3.64 11.98
N CYS A 79 18.79 3.45 10.76
CA CYS A 79 20.21 3.45 10.42
C CYS A 79 20.59 4.58 9.44
N LEU A 80 19.80 5.64 9.30
CA LEU A 80 20.02 6.70 8.30
C LEU A 80 21.43 7.29 8.35
N GLY A 81 21.96 7.55 9.55
CA GLY A 81 23.30 8.10 9.72
C GLY A 81 24.42 7.19 9.19
N ALA A 82 24.24 5.87 9.27
CA ALA A 82 25.21 4.91 8.74
C ALA A 82 25.08 4.69 7.22
N LEU A 83 23.94 5.08 6.63
CA LEU A 83 23.68 4.95 5.20
C LEU A 83 23.94 6.25 4.43
N ALA A 84 24.28 7.35 5.11
CA ALA A 84 24.56 8.62 4.46
C ALA A 84 25.65 8.47 3.39
N PRO A 85 25.50 9.10 2.21
CA PRO A 85 24.48 10.12 1.87
C PRO A 85 23.19 9.54 1.25
N LEU A 86 23.04 8.22 1.12
CA LEU A 86 21.96 7.61 0.34
C LEU A 86 20.55 8.06 0.79
N PRO A 87 20.19 8.07 2.09
CA PRO A 87 18.84 8.45 2.47
C PRO A 87 18.51 9.93 2.21
N LEU A 88 19.52 10.79 2.05
CA LEU A 88 19.35 12.21 1.78
C LEU A 88 19.29 12.52 0.27
N SER A 89 19.67 11.57 -0.57
CA SER A 89 19.65 11.72 -2.02
C SER A 89 18.22 11.57 -2.56
N SER A 90 17.91 12.26 -3.66
CA SER A 90 16.59 12.15 -4.30
C SER A 90 16.36 10.76 -4.89
N ILE A 91 15.12 10.30 -4.91
CA ILE A 91 14.76 9.00 -5.51
C ILE A 91 15.07 8.93 -7.01
N SER A 92 15.05 10.08 -7.72
CA SER A 92 15.45 10.18 -9.12
C SER A 92 16.96 9.95 -9.30
N SER A 93 17.80 10.62 -8.52
CA SER A 93 19.27 10.49 -8.61
C SER A 93 19.76 9.08 -8.26
N LEU A 94 19.06 8.40 -7.36
CA LEU A 94 19.34 7.03 -6.95
C LEU A 94 18.82 5.97 -7.94
N GLY A 95 18.02 6.39 -8.94
CA GLY A 95 17.39 5.48 -9.89
C GLY A 95 16.47 4.46 -9.21
N VAL A 96 15.73 4.88 -8.19
CA VAL A 96 14.78 4.02 -7.45
C VAL A 96 13.40 4.00 -8.10
N VAL A 97 13.08 5.03 -8.88
CA VAL A 97 11.79 5.17 -9.55
C VAL A 97 11.63 4.05 -10.58
N ASN A 98 10.63 3.21 -10.38
CA ASN A 98 10.28 2.12 -11.28
C ASN A 98 9.24 2.61 -12.30
N LEU A 99 9.59 2.54 -13.58
CA LEU A 99 8.74 2.94 -14.70
C LEU A 99 7.82 1.80 -15.18
N ASN A 100 8.11 0.55 -14.79
CA ASN A 100 7.34 -0.63 -15.17
C ASN A 100 6.16 -0.86 -14.22
N TYR A 101 5.28 0.13 -14.13
CA TYR A 101 4.04 0.04 -13.34
C TYR A 101 2.83 -0.25 -14.22
N SER A 102 1.82 -0.89 -13.64
CA SER A 102 0.53 -1.12 -14.31
C SER A 102 -0.40 0.07 -14.11
N SER A 103 -1.10 0.47 -15.16
CA SER A 103 -2.17 1.47 -15.08
C SER A 103 -3.41 1.06 -15.88
N ILE A 104 -4.53 1.68 -15.54
CA ILE A 104 -5.82 1.57 -16.21
C ILE A 104 -6.46 2.95 -16.29
N GLU A 105 -7.11 3.25 -17.40
CA GLU A 105 -7.85 4.50 -17.57
C GLU A 105 -9.12 4.50 -16.70
N ALA A 106 -9.45 5.65 -16.13
CA ALA A 106 -10.58 5.83 -15.23
C ALA A 106 -11.95 5.50 -15.86
N SER A 107 -12.06 5.64 -17.19
CA SER A 107 -13.26 5.33 -17.97
C SER A 107 -13.51 3.82 -18.14
N LEU A 108 -12.47 2.99 -18.05
CA LEU A 108 -12.55 1.56 -18.28
C LEU A 108 -13.18 0.81 -17.08
N PRO A 109 -13.80 -0.36 -17.30
CA PRO A 109 -14.33 -1.21 -16.23
C PRO A 109 -13.25 -1.56 -15.18
N ALA A 110 -13.58 -1.41 -13.90
CA ALA A 110 -12.63 -1.66 -12.81
C ALA A 110 -12.14 -3.11 -12.78
N VAL A 111 -12.95 -4.06 -13.25
CA VAL A 111 -12.60 -5.48 -13.38
C VAL A 111 -11.37 -5.71 -14.28
N GLU A 112 -11.11 -4.85 -15.27
CA GLU A 112 -9.93 -4.99 -16.14
C GLU A 112 -8.61 -4.82 -15.38
N ALA A 113 -8.62 -4.14 -14.23
CA ALA A 113 -7.46 -4.05 -13.36
C ALA A 113 -7.01 -5.44 -12.85
N THR A 114 -7.93 -6.42 -12.77
CA THR A 114 -7.62 -7.81 -12.37
C THR A 114 -6.93 -8.61 -13.47
N GLN A 115 -7.09 -8.19 -14.73
CA GLN A 115 -6.45 -8.82 -15.89
C GLN A 115 -5.02 -8.29 -16.10
N LYS A 116 -4.71 -7.12 -15.52
CA LYS A 116 -3.33 -6.67 -15.40
C LYS A 116 -2.61 -7.66 -14.48
N HIS A 117 -1.41 -8.06 -14.87
CA HIS A 117 -0.53 -8.89 -14.05
C HIS A 117 0.58 -8.01 -13.46
N PRO A 118 0.26 -7.10 -12.52
CA PRO A 118 1.29 -6.29 -11.88
C PRO A 118 2.25 -7.23 -11.16
N GLY A 119 3.54 -6.89 -11.22
CA GLY A 119 4.57 -7.61 -10.48
C GLY A 119 4.44 -7.41 -8.97
N ASP A 120 5.57 -7.17 -8.31
CA ASP A 120 5.60 -6.86 -6.89
C ASP A 120 5.92 -5.38 -6.70
N PRO A 121 4.96 -4.54 -6.28
CA PRO A 121 3.69 -4.86 -5.63
C PRO A 121 2.50 -5.04 -6.58
N THR A 122 1.50 -5.79 -6.13
CA THR A 122 0.23 -6.01 -6.85
C THR A 122 -0.67 -4.78 -6.73
N ALA A 123 -0.40 -3.78 -7.54
CA ALA A 123 -1.11 -2.51 -7.60
C ALA A 123 -1.22 -1.99 -9.04
N VAL A 124 -2.36 -1.37 -9.35
CA VAL A 124 -2.66 -0.75 -10.64
C VAL A 124 -3.08 0.70 -10.38
N ALA A 125 -2.41 1.65 -11.03
CA ALA A 125 -2.79 3.06 -10.98
C ALA A 125 -4.06 3.28 -11.80
N VAL A 126 -5.03 4.01 -11.24
CA VAL A 126 -6.18 4.51 -11.99
C VAL A 126 -5.86 5.92 -12.44
N VAL A 127 -5.82 6.13 -13.75
CA VAL A 127 -5.36 7.38 -14.35
C VAL A 127 -6.40 8.00 -15.27
N GLU A 128 -6.35 9.31 -15.42
CA GLU A 128 -7.05 10.05 -16.46
C GLU A 128 -6.03 10.50 -17.51
N VAL A 129 -6.29 10.22 -18.77
CA VAL A 129 -5.42 10.65 -19.87
C VAL A 129 -5.82 12.07 -20.26
N THR A 130 -4.88 13.00 -20.10
CA THR A 130 -5.07 14.39 -20.52
C THR A 130 -4.99 14.54 -22.04
N GLN A 131 -5.48 15.66 -22.57
CA GLN A 131 -5.35 15.99 -24.01
C GLN A 131 -3.88 15.97 -24.49
N ASP A 132 -2.94 16.27 -23.59
CA ASP A 132 -1.50 16.22 -23.85
C ASP A 132 -0.91 14.79 -23.85
N GLY A 133 -1.73 13.75 -23.64
CA GLY A 133 -1.30 12.37 -23.50
C GLY A 133 -0.66 12.01 -22.16
N ARG A 134 -0.59 12.96 -21.20
CA ARG A 134 -0.05 12.70 -19.85
C ARG A 134 -1.08 11.99 -18.99
N HIS A 135 -0.60 11.10 -18.12
CA HIS A 135 -1.43 10.34 -17.18
C HIS A 135 -1.54 11.08 -15.84
N LYS A 136 -2.74 11.54 -15.51
CA LYS A 136 -3.05 12.10 -14.18
C LYS A 136 -3.51 10.99 -13.24
N ILE A 137 -2.86 10.80 -12.10
CA ILE A 137 -3.26 9.78 -11.13
C ILE A 137 -4.50 10.20 -10.35
N LEU A 138 -5.54 9.39 -10.39
CA LEU A 138 -6.78 9.59 -9.61
C LEU A 138 -6.83 8.69 -8.37
N GLY A 139 -6.25 7.50 -8.46
CA GLY A 139 -6.30 6.50 -7.40
C GLY A 139 -5.52 5.25 -7.73
N GLU A 140 -5.76 4.19 -6.96
CA GLU A 140 -5.16 2.88 -7.21
C GLU A 140 -6.15 1.76 -6.86
N ILE A 141 -6.00 0.62 -7.55
CA ILE A 141 -6.58 -0.66 -7.17
C ILE A 141 -5.41 -1.55 -6.75
N SER A 142 -5.29 -1.84 -5.45
CA SER A 142 -4.17 -2.58 -4.89
C SER A 142 -4.63 -3.64 -3.89
N ALA A 143 -3.92 -4.77 -3.83
CA ALA A 143 -4.23 -5.84 -2.87
C ALA A 143 -4.18 -5.33 -1.41
N SER A 144 -3.27 -4.41 -1.11
CA SER A 144 -3.15 -3.79 0.22
C SER A 144 -4.34 -2.93 0.61
N LYS A 145 -5.00 -2.29 -0.36
CA LYS A 145 -6.23 -1.54 -0.14
C LYS A 145 -7.42 -2.49 -0.04
N LEU A 146 -7.58 -3.41 -0.99
CA LEU A 146 -8.67 -4.39 -1.03
C LEU A 146 -8.75 -5.28 0.23
N TRP A 147 -7.61 -5.63 0.83
CA TRP A 147 -7.59 -6.42 2.07
C TRP A 147 -8.23 -5.72 3.27
N LYS A 148 -8.26 -4.38 3.26
CA LYS A 148 -8.84 -3.57 4.34
C LYS A 148 -10.33 -3.28 4.11
N CYS A 149 -10.88 -3.74 2.99
CA CYS A 149 -12.24 -3.45 2.57
C CYS A 149 -13.24 -4.52 2.97
N ASP A 150 -14.52 -4.15 2.98
CA ASP A 150 -15.59 -5.13 2.82
C ASP A 150 -15.44 -5.79 1.44
N TYR A 151 -15.01 -7.05 1.43
CA TYR A 151 -14.71 -7.78 0.21
C TYR A 151 -15.94 -7.96 -0.68
N LEU A 152 -17.15 -8.01 -0.13
CA LEU A 152 -18.38 -8.12 -0.92
C LEU A 152 -18.68 -6.80 -1.63
N ALA A 153 -18.59 -5.67 -0.91
CA ALA A 153 -18.77 -4.36 -1.50
C ALA A 153 -17.69 -4.05 -2.55
N ALA A 154 -16.43 -4.41 -2.25
CA ALA A 154 -15.32 -4.24 -3.19
C ALA A 154 -15.47 -5.12 -4.43
N ALA A 155 -15.88 -6.39 -4.29
CA ALA A 155 -16.12 -7.28 -5.42
C ALA A 155 -17.28 -6.79 -6.30
N TRP A 156 -18.39 -6.37 -5.68
CA TRP A 156 -19.51 -5.78 -6.43
C TRP A 156 -19.08 -4.53 -7.19
N ALA A 157 -18.31 -3.65 -6.56
CA ALA A 157 -17.82 -2.42 -7.19
C ALA A 157 -16.84 -2.71 -8.33
N LEU A 158 -15.92 -3.66 -8.15
CA LEU A 158 -15.02 -4.09 -9.22
C LEU A 158 -15.80 -4.63 -10.43
N ALA A 159 -16.89 -5.35 -10.20
CA ALA A 159 -17.69 -5.94 -11.27
C ALA A 159 -18.62 -4.94 -12.00
N ASN A 160 -19.06 -3.88 -11.32
CA ASN A 160 -20.14 -3.01 -11.84
C ASN A 160 -19.73 -1.56 -12.10
N LEU A 161 -18.56 -1.10 -11.65
CA LEU A 161 -18.13 0.29 -11.79
C LEU A 161 -16.96 0.44 -12.75
N SER A 162 -16.81 1.64 -13.31
CA SER A 162 -15.56 2.06 -13.93
C SER A 162 -14.44 2.19 -12.88
N ALA A 163 -13.19 2.13 -13.32
CA ALA A 163 -12.02 2.23 -12.45
C ALA A 163 -12.01 3.57 -11.69
N GLY A 164 -12.39 4.67 -12.35
CA GLY A 164 -12.54 6.00 -11.75
C GLY A 164 -13.61 6.02 -10.66
N GLN A 165 -14.80 5.50 -10.94
CA GLN A 165 -15.87 5.39 -9.94
C GLN A 165 -15.51 4.46 -8.79
N PHE A 166 -14.75 3.39 -9.05
CA PHE A 166 -14.27 2.50 -8.01
C PHE A 166 -13.35 3.24 -7.01
N VAL A 167 -12.40 4.05 -7.49
CA VAL A 167 -11.44 4.75 -6.62
C VAL A 167 -12.00 6.03 -6.00
N MET A 168 -12.84 6.77 -6.70
CA MET A 168 -13.46 8.01 -6.20
C MET A 168 -14.71 7.74 -5.36
N GLY A 169 -15.33 6.57 -5.55
CA GLY A 169 -16.65 6.25 -5.03
C GLY A 169 -17.77 6.74 -5.93
N ALA A 170 -18.85 5.96 -6.02
CA ALA A 170 -20.09 6.45 -6.61
C ALA A 170 -20.76 7.41 -5.62
N GLU A 171 -21.19 8.57 -6.10
CA GLU A 171 -22.05 9.46 -5.33
C GLU A 171 -23.50 8.95 -5.34
N ASP A 172 -24.17 9.00 -4.19
CA ASP A 172 -25.60 8.67 -4.06
C ASP A 172 -26.54 9.67 -4.77
N ASN A 173 -26.01 10.64 -5.54
CA ASN A 173 -26.76 11.80 -6.03
C ASN A 173 -27.25 11.72 -7.49
N VAL A 174 -26.84 10.73 -8.30
CA VAL A 174 -27.28 10.64 -9.70
C VAL A 174 -27.74 9.22 -10.02
N SER A 175 -29.02 9.09 -10.37
CA SER A 175 -29.73 7.86 -10.75
C SER A 175 -30.37 7.06 -9.61
N SER A 176 -31.38 7.65 -8.98
CA SER A 176 -32.52 6.89 -8.44
C SER A 176 -33.67 6.78 -9.45
N ARG A 177 -33.42 6.80 -10.77
CA ARG A 177 -34.50 6.78 -11.78
C ARG A 177 -34.35 5.83 -12.96
N LEU A 178 -33.27 5.06 -13.12
CA LEU A 178 -33.08 4.23 -14.33
C LEU A 178 -32.40 2.88 -14.08
N LEU A 179 -32.81 2.12 -13.07
CA LEU A 179 -32.47 0.69 -13.01
C LEU A 179 -33.75 -0.14 -13.14
N PRO A 180 -33.84 -1.06 -14.13
CA PRO A 180 -34.94 -2.01 -14.20
C PRO A 180 -34.89 -2.94 -12.99
N ASP A 181 -36.00 -3.03 -12.26
CA ASP A 181 -36.22 -4.06 -11.26
C ASP A 181 -36.14 -5.44 -11.95
N ILE A 182 -35.02 -6.14 -11.78
CA ILE A 182 -34.97 -7.56 -12.08
C ILE A 182 -35.58 -8.27 -10.87
N SER A 183 -36.92 -8.33 -10.84
CA SER A 183 -37.65 -9.20 -9.93
C SER A 183 -37.54 -10.64 -10.43
N VAL A 184 -36.72 -11.45 -9.75
CA VAL A 184 -36.80 -12.90 -9.92
C VAL A 184 -38.07 -13.36 -9.22
N ASN A 185 -39.12 -13.60 -10.01
CA ASN A 185 -40.37 -14.19 -9.54
C ASN A 185 -40.12 -15.62 -9.04
N SER A 186 -39.95 -15.79 -7.73
CA SER A 186 -40.18 -17.10 -7.10
C SER A 186 -41.66 -17.18 -6.73
N THR A 187 -42.46 -17.78 -7.61
CA THR A 187 -43.83 -18.19 -7.31
C THR A 187 -43.82 -19.34 -6.31
N VAL A 188 -44.05 -19.03 -5.04
CA VAL A 188 -44.62 -20.00 -4.08
C VAL A 188 -45.61 -19.23 -3.21
N GLU A 189 -46.89 -19.34 -3.57
CA GLU A 189 -48.01 -19.08 -2.66
C GLU A 189 -47.94 -20.12 -1.53
N ASP A 190 -47.86 -19.70 -0.26
CA ASP A 190 -49.00 -19.80 0.65
C ASP A 190 -48.71 -19.28 2.09
N ASN A 191 -49.55 -18.33 2.51
CA ASN A 191 -50.15 -18.16 3.84
C ASN A 191 -49.31 -18.33 5.14
N LYS A 192 -48.99 -17.20 5.81
CA LYS A 192 -49.60 -16.76 7.10
C LYS A 192 -48.85 -15.59 7.76
N VAL A 193 -49.64 -14.54 8.03
CA VAL A 193 -49.55 -13.45 9.01
C VAL A 193 -48.37 -13.49 10.02
N ALA A 194 -47.45 -12.51 9.92
CA ALA A 194 -46.93 -11.74 11.07
C ALA A 194 -46.17 -10.51 10.59
N ASN A 195 -46.56 -9.37 11.16
CA ASN A 195 -46.07 -8.02 10.90
C ASN A 195 -44.57 -7.87 11.21
N GLY A 196 -43.82 -7.24 10.31
CA GLY A 196 -42.41 -6.88 10.53
C GLY A 196 -41.54 -6.93 9.28
N GLY A 197 -42.03 -6.41 8.16
CA GLY A 197 -41.33 -6.41 6.87
C GLY A 197 -40.10 -5.49 6.89
N GLY A 198 -38.97 -5.99 7.38
CA GLY A 198 -37.67 -5.47 7.01
C GLY A 198 -37.47 -5.71 5.52
N SER A 199 -37.90 -4.75 4.70
CA SER A 199 -37.55 -4.70 3.28
C SER A 199 -36.05 -4.90 3.18
N ALA A 200 -35.63 -6.02 2.60
CA ALA A 200 -34.25 -6.25 2.19
C ALA A 200 -33.96 -5.27 1.04
N ARG A 201 -33.80 -3.99 1.37
CA ARG A 201 -33.22 -3.00 0.47
C ARG A 201 -31.88 -3.59 0.04
N ALA A 202 -31.73 -3.84 -1.26
CA ALA A 202 -30.41 -3.99 -1.87
C ALA A 202 -29.54 -2.87 -1.30
N ARG A 203 -28.49 -3.24 -0.54
CA ARG A 203 -27.63 -2.26 0.10
C ARG A 203 -27.00 -1.43 -1.02
N LYS A 204 -27.49 -0.19 -1.19
CA LYS A 204 -26.87 0.80 -2.05
C LYS A 204 -25.40 0.88 -1.66
N PHE A 205 -24.53 0.70 -2.65
CA PHE A 205 -23.11 0.82 -2.48
C PHE A 205 -22.80 2.26 -2.10
N SER A 206 -22.49 2.48 -0.82
CA SER A 206 -21.92 3.74 -0.38
C SER A 206 -20.42 3.55 -0.38
N SER A 207 -19.68 4.51 -0.91
CA SER A 207 -18.21 4.57 -0.76
C SER A 207 -17.76 4.56 0.72
N ARG A 208 -18.68 4.79 1.67
CA ARG A 208 -18.50 4.59 3.11
C ARG A 208 -18.39 3.11 3.54
N SER A 209 -18.97 2.17 2.77
CA SER A 209 -19.00 0.74 3.12
C SER A 209 -17.77 -0.04 2.63
N ILE A 210 -16.92 0.53 1.77
CA ILE A 210 -15.66 -0.13 1.37
C ILE A 210 -14.59 -0.03 2.48
N GLY A 211 -14.88 0.58 3.63
CA GLY A 211 -14.00 0.53 4.79
C GLY A 211 -12.67 1.31 4.65
N PHE A 212 -12.57 2.19 3.64
CA PHE A 212 -11.46 3.15 3.53
C PHE A 212 -11.63 4.29 4.55
N ASN A 213 -11.52 3.97 5.85
CA ASN A 213 -11.55 4.96 6.93
C ASN A 213 -10.14 5.42 7.29
N PRO A 214 -9.75 6.68 7.02
CA PRO A 214 -8.69 7.32 7.77
C PRO A 214 -9.24 7.82 9.12
N VAL A 215 -8.59 7.45 10.22
CA VAL A 215 -8.80 8.08 11.54
C VAL A 215 -8.21 9.51 11.46
N SER A 216 -9.08 10.53 11.28
CA SER A 216 -9.07 12.01 11.57
C SER A 216 -7.76 12.84 11.74
N PRO A 217 -7.75 14.21 11.73
CA PRO A 217 -8.80 15.21 11.49
C PRO A 217 -8.48 16.25 10.38
N SER A 218 -9.50 17.05 10.06
CA SER A 218 -9.57 18.20 9.16
C SER A 218 -8.46 19.27 9.27
N PHE A 219 -7.77 19.57 8.16
CA PHE A 219 -7.16 20.87 7.86
C PHE A 219 -7.06 21.08 6.33
N GLY A 220 -7.61 22.19 5.82
CA GLY A 220 -7.37 22.66 4.44
C GLY A 220 -8.62 23.04 3.66
N MET A 221 -9.00 24.32 3.75
CA MET A 221 -9.98 24.99 2.91
C MET A 221 -9.50 25.02 1.45
N GLY A 222 -10.31 24.57 0.48
CA GLY A 222 -10.22 25.03 -0.90
C GLY A 222 -9.60 24.12 -1.98
N ARG A 223 -9.50 22.79 -1.81
CA ARG A 223 -9.24 21.87 -2.94
C ARG A 223 -10.15 20.65 -2.88
N THR A 224 -11.09 20.58 -3.82
CA THR A 224 -11.93 19.42 -4.21
C THR A 224 -12.25 18.40 -3.11
N MET A 225 -13.50 18.37 -2.64
CA MET A 225 -13.99 17.44 -1.59
C MET A 225 -13.90 15.93 -1.96
N TYR A 226 -13.32 15.60 -3.11
CA TYR A 226 -13.15 14.24 -3.64
C TYR A 226 -11.85 13.55 -3.22
N ARG A 227 -10.82 14.27 -2.76
CA ARG A 227 -9.47 13.71 -2.53
C ARG A 227 -9.28 13.04 -1.16
N GLY A 228 -10.30 13.01 -0.30
CA GLY A 228 -10.12 12.74 1.13
C GLY A 228 -10.11 11.28 1.60
N ARG A 229 -10.47 10.28 0.77
CA ARG A 229 -10.80 8.93 1.31
C ARG A 229 -10.01 7.76 0.72
N SER A 230 -9.54 7.86 -0.53
CA SER A 230 -8.79 6.80 -1.21
C SER A 230 -7.58 7.31 -1.99
N ALA A 231 -7.12 8.54 -1.70
CA ALA A 231 -6.02 9.16 -2.42
C ALA A 231 -4.81 8.20 -2.51
N PRO A 232 -4.18 8.10 -3.69
CA PRO A 232 -2.96 7.33 -3.83
C PRO A 232 -1.89 7.97 -2.96
N LEU A 233 -1.04 7.14 -2.34
CA LEU A 233 0.12 7.67 -1.65
C LEU A 233 1.08 8.17 -2.72
N THR A 234 1.36 9.47 -2.77
CA THR A 234 2.23 10.07 -3.80
C THR A 234 3.47 10.70 -3.18
N CYS A 235 4.56 10.71 -3.95
CA CYS A 235 5.77 11.49 -3.67
C CYS A 235 6.31 12.09 -4.98
N LYS A 236 7.27 12.99 -4.85
CA LYS A 236 7.90 13.70 -5.97
C LYS A 236 9.20 13.03 -6.40
N THR A 237 9.61 13.18 -7.66
CA THR A 237 10.92 12.71 -8.15
C THR A 237 12.11 13.28 -7.38
N SER A 238 11.99 14.52 -6.90
CA SER A 238 12.96 15.19 -6.03
C SER A 238 12.93 14.71 -4.56
N SER A 239 11.94 13.93 -4.15
CA SER A 239 11.80 13.49 -2.75
C SER A 239 13.00 12.66 -2.32
N SER A 240 13.47 12.86 -1.10
CA SER A 240 14.56 12.07 -0.55
C SER A 240 14.13 10.63 -0.24
N LEU A 241 15.06 9.69 -0.35
CA LEU A 241 14.79 8.29 -0.02
C LEU A 241 14.31 8.11 1.43
N ALA A 242 14.86 8.88 2.37
CA ALA A 242 14.41 8.88 3.78
C ALA A 242 12.95 9.30 3.93
N ALA A 243 12.53 10.37 3.22
CA ALA A 243 11.16 10.85 3.26
C ALA A 243 10.19 9.80 2.71
N VAL A 244 10.55 9.17 1.59
CA VAL A 244 9.76 8.08 0.99
C VAL A 244 9.64 6.88 1.93
N MET A 245 10.74 6.43 2.54
CA MET A 245 10.71 5.35 3.53
C MET A 245 9.80 5.70 4.71
N ALA A 246 9.91 6.91 5.26
CA ALA A 246 9.09 7.37 6.38
C ALA A 246 7.59 7.39 6.02
N GLN A 247 7.26 7.89 4.84
CA GLN A 247 5.89 7.98 4.34
C GLN A 247 5.28 6.58 4.14
N MET A 248 6.00 5.68 3.46
CA MET A 248 5.53 4.30 3.23
C MET A 248 5.28 3.56 4.54
N LEU A 249 6.19 3.69 5.53
CA LEU A 249 6.03 3.07 6.84
C LEU A 249 4.87 3.67 7.63
N SER A 250 4.70 4.99 7.61
CA SER A 250 3.62 5.69 8.33
C SER A 250 2.24 5.30 7.80
N HIS A 251 2.11 5.16 6.48
CA HIS A 251 0.86 4.75 5.83
C HIS A 251 0.69 3.23 5.74
N ARG A 252 1.68 2.45 6.21
CA ARG A 252 1.74 0.99 6.07
C ARG A 252 1.45 0.56 4.62
N ALA A 253 2.08 1.27 3.69
CA ALA A 253 1.96 1.06 2.25
C ALA A 253 3.19 0.31 1.73
N ASN A 254 2.98 -0.64 0.82
CA ASN A 254 4.07 -1.40 0.18
C ASN A 254 4.67 -0.70 -1.04
N HIS A 255 4.02 0.38 -1.51
CA HIS A 255 4.48 1.26 -2.57
C HIS A 255 4.04 2.70 -2.34
N VAL A 256 4.66 3.60 -3.09
CA VAL A 256 4.27 4.99 -3.29
C VAL A 256 4.30 5.28 -4.80
N TRP A 257 3.37 6.08 -5.28
CA TRP A 257 3.36 6.56 -6.66
C TRP A 257 4.21 7.81 -6.78
N VAL A 258 4.97 7.93 -7.87
CA VAL A 258 5.87 9.05 -8.10
C VAL A 258 5.23 9.98 -9.11
N THR A 259 5.09 11.25 -8.74
CA THR A 259 4.61 12.31 -9.62
C THR A 259 5.72 13.28 -9.99
N GLU A 260 5.53 13.98 -11.09
CA GLU A 260 6.46 15.00 -11.61
C GLU A 260 6.64 16.13 -10.59
N ASP A 261 7.83 16.73 -10.52
CA ASP A 261 8.12 17.83 -9.59
C ASP A 261 7.20 19.04 -9.84
N ASP A 262 6.97 19.40 -11.10
CA ASP A 262 6.18 20.58 -11.49
C ASP A 262 4.66 20.35 -11.43
N ASN A 263 4.19 19.10 -11.43
CA ASN A 263 2.77 18.78 -11.41
C ASN A 263 2.45 17.61 -10.48
N ASP A 264 1.72 17.91 -9.39
CA ASP A 264 1.38 16.96 -8.33
C ASP A 264 0.59 15.74 -8.79
N ASP A 265 -0.08 15.83 -9.93
CA ASP A 265 -1.00 14.78 -10.39
C ASP A 265 -0.45 13.98 -11.58
N VAL A 266 0.62 14.43 -12.25
CA VAL A 266 1.20 13.70 -13.40
C VAL A 266 2.04 12.53 -12.91
N LEU A 267 1.59 11.31 -13.21
CA LEU A 267 2.23 10.07 -12.82
C LEU A 267 3.46 9.77 -13.68
N VAL A 268 4.61 9.57 -13.05
CA VAL A 268 5.87 9.25 -13.73
C VAL A 268 6.45 7.90 -13.31
N GLY A 269 5.99 7.31 -12.21
CA GLY A 269 6.50 6.01 -11.76
C GLY A 269 5.92 5.51 -10.45
N MET A 270 6.56 4.48 -9.90
CA MET A 270 6.27 3.91 -8.58
C MET A 270 7.59 3.62 -7.85
N VAL A 271 7.59 3.67 -6.51
CA VAL A 271 8.66 3.12 -5.68
C VAL A 271 8.07 2.09 -4.72
N SER A 272 8.64 0.88 -4.71
CA SER A 272 8.30 -0.21 -3.80
C SER A 272 9.42 -0.51 -2.80
N TYR A 273 9.11 -1.34 -1.80
CA TYR A 273 10.14 -1.85 -0.89
C TYR A 273 11.25 -2.62 -1.60
N ALA A 274 10.96 -3.29 -2.72
CA ALA A 274 12.00 -4.00 -3.46
C ALA A 274 12.99 -3.01 -4.06
N ASP A 275 12.49 -1.93 -4.67
CA ASP A 275 13.32 -0.90 -5.31
C ASP A 275 14.24 -0.23 -4.29
N ILE A 276 13.70 0.10 -3.10
CA ILE A 276 14.49 0.66 -2.00
C ILE A 276 15.60 -0.30 -1.56
N LEU A 277 15.28 -1.59 -1.36
CA LEU A 277 16.25 -2.60 -0.96
C LEU A 277 17.33 -2.82 -2.02
N VAL A 278 16.98 -2.72 -3.29
CA VAL A 278 17.96 -2.74 -4.38
C VAL A 278 18.86 -1.52 -4.27
N ALA A 279 18.30 -0.31 -4.17
CA ALA A 279 19.06 0.94 -4.11
C ALA A 279 20.09 0.98 -2.97
N VAL A 280 19.69 0.60 -1.75
CA VAL A 280 20.60 0.63 -0.58
C VAL A 280 21.64 -0.50 -0.57
N THR A 281 21.49 -1.51 -1.45
CA THR A 281 22.43 -2.63 -1.58
C THR A 281 23.20 -2.62 -2.89
N LYS A 282 22.95 -1.65 -3.79
CA LYS A 282 23.84 -1.39 -4.92
C LYS A 282 25.18 -0.95 -4.34
N GLN A 283 26.27 -1.53 -4.82
CA GLN A 283 27.59 -0.97 -4.54
C GLN A 283 27.60 0.47 -5.08
N PRO A 284 28.16 1.44 -4.35
CA PRO A 284 28.32 2.77 -4.92
C PRO A 284 29.10 2.60 -6.22
N ALA A 285 28.48 2.94 -7.35
CA ALA A 285 29.24 3.10 -8.58
C ALA A 285 30.36 4.06 -8.22
N ALA A 286 31.61 3.67 -8.48
CA ALA A 286 32.75 4.54 -8.26
C ALA A 286 32.37 5.91 -8.82
N PHE A 287 32.33 6.93 -7.97
CA PHE A 287 32.17 8.31 -8.41
C PHE A 287 33.26 8.51 -9.45
N ILE A 288 32.91 8.48 -10.75
CA ILE A 288 33.79 8.97 -11.79
C ILE A 288 33.67 10.47 -11.62
N PRO A 289 34.68 11.17 -11.06
CA PRO A 289 34.63 12.60 -10.98
C PRO A 289 34.69 13.07 -12.44
N SER A 290 33.66 13.78 -12.88
CA SER A 290 33.71 14.50 -14.15
C SER A 290 34.62 15.72 -13.99
N THR A 291 35.91 15.51 -13.72
CA THR A 291 36.96 16.48 -13.98
C THR A 291 37.39 16.31 -15.43
N ARG A 292 36.54 16.74 -16.36
CA ARG A 292 37.06 17.28 -17.62
C ARG A 292 37.42 18.73 -17.35
N SER A 293 38.63 18.95 -16.85
CA SER A 293 39.27 20.25 -16.94
C SER A 293 39.42 20.60 -18.42
N ILE A 294 38.71 21.64 -18.83
CA ILE A 294 38.89 22.33 -20.10
C ILE A 294 40.25 23.06 -20.00
N THR A 295 41.35 22.35 -20.21
CA THR A 295 42.70 22.96 -20.28
C THR A 295 43.75 22.07 -20.96
N GLU A 296 43.32 21.21 -21.89
CA GLU A 296 44.26 20.37 -22.67
C GLU A 296 43.81 20.22 -24.14
N LEU A 297 43.32 21.32 -24.73
CA LEU A 297 43.06 21.41 -26.17
C LEU A 297 43.76 22.64 -26.78
N ALA A 298 44.98 22.90 -26.35
CA ALA A 298 45.83 23.98 -26.87
C ALA A 298 47.32 23.60 -26.78
N SER A 299 47.73 22.52 -27.43
CA SER A 299 49.15 22.30 -27.79
C SER A 299 49.37 21.15 -28.78
N GLU A 300 48.51 21.01 -29.79
CA GLU A 300 48.80 20.11 -30.91
C GLU A 300 48.29 20.67 -32.24
N ILE A 301 48.65 21.93 -32.52
CA ILE A 301 48.73 22.49 -33.88
C ILE A 301 49.97 23.38 -33.92
N GLN A 302 51.15 22.76 -33.84
CA GLN A 302 52.43 23.23 -34.40
C GLN A 302 53.54 22.24 -33.99
N SER A 303 53.70 21.19 -34.77
CA SER A 303 55.00 20.64 -35.17
C SER A 303 54.81 19.69 -36.34
#